data_AF-A0A946V635-F1
#
_entry.id   AF-A0A946V635-F1
#
_cell.length_a   1.000
_cell.length_b   1.000
_cell.length_c   1.000
_cell.angle_alpha   90.00
_cell.angle_beta   90.00
_cell.angle_gamma   90.00
#
_symmetry.space_group_name_H-M   'P 1'
#
loop_
_entity.id
_entity.type
_entity.pdbx_description
1 polymer ?
#
loop_
_entity_poly.entity_id
_entity_poly.type
_entity_poly.pdbx_seq_one_letter_code
_entity_poly.pdbx_strand_id
1 'polypeptide(L)'
;MYSHAAEQLDRLRSRHPDARLTGGLTGLEVESLRVGPDGAIAQTPHPARLGSALKHPWITTDYSEALLEFITPPLDDPLAALDYLRDLQQFVHLRLGDELLWSASMPCVVEDEEHIPLALYGSSNSGQMKTVYRRGLGYRYGRVMQVIAGAHYNYSFP
;
A
#
# COMPACT_ATOMS: atom_id res chain seq x y z
N MET A 1 23.66 26.84 10.08
CA MET A 1 23.38 25.47 9.57
C MET A 1 22.36 25.44 8.43
N TYR A 2 21.56 26.49 8.20
CA TYR A 2 20.59 26.55 7.09
C TYR A 2 20.85 27.64 6.05
N SER A 3 22.09 28.15 5.93
CA SER A 3 22.42 29.24 5.00
C SER A 3 22.01 28.92 3.56
N HIS A 4 22.21 27.68 3.12
CA HIS A 4 21.81 27.25 1.79
C HIS A 4 20.28 27.26 1.59
N ALA A 5 19.50 26.77 2.55
CA ALA A 5 18.04 26.76 2.44
C ALA A 5 17.46 28.20 2.44
N ALA A 6 18.06 29.11 3.22
CA ALA A 6 17.70 30.52 3.21
C ALA A 6 17.99 31.16 1.84
N GLU A 7 19.17 30.92 1.27
CA GLU A 7 19.52 31.40 -0.07
C GLU A 7 18.56 30.88 -1.16
N GLN A 8 18.16 29.60 -1.09
CA GLN A 8 17.20 29.03 -2.05
C GLN A 8 15.80 29.62 -1.90
N LEU A 9 15.35 29.85 -0.66
CA LEU A 9 14.05 30.48 -0.39
C LEU A 9 14.04 31.93 -0.90
N ASP A 10 15.13 32.67 -0.69
CA ASP A 10 15.28 34.05 -1.19
C ASP A 10 15.32 34.09 -2.72
N ARG A 11 15.97 33.11 -3.36
CA ARG A 11 15.95 32.95 -4.83
C ARG A 11 14.54 32.65 -5.35
N LEU A 12 13.80 31.77 -4.68
CA LEU A 12 12.42 31.43 -5.07
C LEU A 12 11.53 32.67 -4.98
N ARG A 13 11.58 33.38 -3.85
CA ARG A 13 10.80 34.61 -3.60
C ARG A 13 11.15 35.75 -4.56
N SER A 14 12.43 35.94 -4.86
CA SER A 14 12.87 37.03 -5.75
C SER A 14 12.54 36.79 -7.21
N ARG A 15 12.63 35.54 -7.70
CA ARG A 15 12.35 35.20 -9.10
C ARG A 15 10.87 34.99 -9.39
N HIS A 16 10.11 34.53 -8.39
CA HIS A 16 8.70 34.23 -8.52
C HIS A 16 7.95 34.76 -7.29
N PRO A 17 7.70 36.08 -7.21
CA PRO A 17 7.06 36.70 -6.04
C PRO A 17 5.64 36.16 -5.78
N ASP A 18 4.98 35.67 -6.83
CA ASP A 18 3.66 35.00 -6.75
C ASP A 18 3.75 33.47 -6.70
N ALA A 19 4.96 32.88 -6.60
CA ALA A 19 5.11 31.43 -6.51
C ALA A 19 4.31 30.90 -5.32
N ARG A 20 3.32 30.07 -5.64
CA ARG A 20 2.58 29.30 -4.67
C ARG A 20 2.94 27.84 -4.91
N LEU A 21 3.32 27.12 -3.85
CA LEU A 21 3.50 25.66 -3.89
C LEU A 21 2.14 24.95 -3.78
N THR A 22 1.09 25.57 -4.33
CA THR A 22 -0.29 25.08 -4.32
C THR A 22 -0.58 24.40 -5.65
N GLY A 23 -1.39 23.34 -5.63
CA GLY A 23 -1.73 22.55 -6.83
C GLY A 23 -0.83 21.33 -7.04
N GLY A 24 0.02 20.99 -6.08
CA GLY A 24 0.67 19.69 -6.05
C GLY A 24 -0.35 18.58 -5.82
N LEU A 25 -0.07 17.38 -6.33
CA LEU A 25 -0.94 16.22 -6.17
C LEU A 25 -0.37 15.28 -5.11
N THR A 26 -1.26 14.67 -4.32
CA THR A 26 -0.96 13.74 -3.25
C THR A 26 -1.63 12.40 -3.53
N GLY A 27 -0.89 11.30 -3.38
CA GLY A 27 -1.41 9.94 -3.41
C GLY A 27 -0.89 9.13 -2.23
N LEU A 28 -1.69 8.19 -1.74
CA LEU A 28 -1.35 7.34 -0.60
C LEU A 28 -1.41 5.88 -1.03
N GLU A 29 -0.42 5.10 -0.59
CA GLU A 29 -0.46 3.64 -0.60
C GLU A 29 -0.34 3.17 0.85
N VAL A 30 -1.24 2.31 1.31
CA VAL A 30 -1.18 1.75 2.67
C VAL A 30 -1.38 0.25 2.61
N GLU A 31 -0.47 -0.48 3.26
CA GLU A 31 -0.52 -1.93 3.32
C GLU A 31 -1.10 -2.40 4.66
N SER A 32 -1.84 -3.50 4.65
CA SER A 32 -2.36 -4.12 5.87
C SER A 32 -2.62 -5.61 5.67
N LEU A 33 -2.14 -6.43 6.60
CA LEU A 33 -2.41 -7.86 6.60
C LEU A 33 -3.85 -8.14 6.97
N ARG A 34 -4.50 -9.02 6.21
CA ARG A 34 -5.69 -9.72 6.67
C ARG A 34 -5.29 -10.76 7.71
N VAL A 35 -6.00 -10.77 8.82
CA VAL A 35 -5.76 -11.69 9.94
C VAL A 35 -7.05 -12.36 10.39
N GLY A 36 -6.95 -13.58 10.90
CA GLY A 36 -8.05 -14.26 11.56
C GLY A 36 -8.40 -13.63 12.92
N PRO A 37 -9.51 -14.05 13.55
CA PRO A 37 -9.89 -13.60 14.89
C PRO A 37 -8.87 -13.91 16.00
N ASP A 38 -7.99 -14.88 15.75
CA ASP A 38 -6.87 -15.28 16.61
C ASP A 38 -5.61 -14.42 16.41
N GLY A 39 -5.63 -13.50 15.44
CA GLY A 39 -4.49 -12.65 15.08
C GLY A 39 -3.44 -13.35 14.21
N ALA A 40 -3.70 -14.57 13.71
CA ALA A 40 -2.84 -15.23 12.74
C ALA A 40 -3.08 -14.68 11.34
N ILE A 41 -2.04 -14.69 10.50
CA ILE A 41 -2.16 -14.27 9.09
C ILE A 41 -3.22 -15.11 8.36
N ALA A 42 -4.14 -14.44 7.66
CA ALA A 42 -5.23 -15.10 6.96
C ALA A 42 -4.72 -16.02 5.85
N GLN A 43 -5.24 -17.25 5.82
CA GLN A 43 -4.90 -18.25 4.79
C GLN A 43 -5.90 -18.29 3.63
N THR A 44 -6.96 -17.50 3.72
CA THR A 44 -7.98 -17.44 2.67
C THR A 44 -7.46 -16.67 1.44
N PRO A 45 -7.96 -16.98 0.23
CA PRO A 45 -7.64 -16.21 -0.97
C PRO A 45 -8.08 -14.74 -0.88
N HIS A 46 -7.55 -13.90 -1.77
CA HIS A 46 -8.05 -12.54 -1.93
C HIS A 46 -9.58 -12.54 -2.11
N PRO A 47 -10.34 -11.77 -1.30
CA PRO A 47 -11.79 -11.86 -1.31
C PRO A 47 -12.37 -11.54 -2.70
N ALA A 48 -13.09 -12.49 -3.31
CA ALA A 48 -13.64 -12.33 -4.66
C ALA A 48 -14.52 -11.08 -4.85
N ARG A 49 -15.13 -10.59 -3.76
CA ARG A 49 -15.95 -9.37 -3.72
C ARG A 49 -15.14 -8.08 -3.94
N LEU A 50 -13.82 -8.14 -3.81
CA LEU A 50 -12.89 -7.03 -4.10
C LEU A 50 -12.41 -7.04 -5.56
N GLY A 51 -12.80 -8.05 -6.33
CA GLY A 51 -12.46 -8.16 -7.74
C GLY A 51 -11.08 -8.78 -7.96
N SER A 52 -10.34 -8.23 -8.92
CA SER A 52 -9.04 -8.77 -9.34
C SER A 52 -7.91 -7.90 -8.82
N ALA A 53 -7.12 -8.39 -7.87
CA ALA A 53 -5.91 -7.71 -7.40
C ALA A 53 -4.96 -7.33 -8.56
N LEU A 54 -4.94 -8.08 -9.67
CA LEU A 54 -4.11 -7.75 -10.83
C LEU A 54 -4.48 -6.44 -11.53
N LYS A 55 -5.77 -6.06 -11.51
CA LYS A 55 -6.31 -4.98 -12.35
C LYS A 55 -7.11 -3.92 -11.60
N HIS A 56 -7.47 -4.18 -10.34
CA HIS A 56 -8.28 -3.25 -9.57
C HIS A 56 -7.44 -2.01 -9.21
N PRO A 57 -7.94 -0.79 -9.50
CA PRO A 57 -7.11 0.42 -9.47
C PRO A 57 -6.78 0.92 -8.06
N TRP A 58 -7.55 0.50 -7.04
CA TRP A 58 -7.47 1.08 -5.70
C TRP A 58 -7.23 0.07 -4.57
N ILE A 59 -7.35 -1.21 -4.88
CA ILE A 59 -7.28 -2.30 -3.89
C ILE A 59 -6.56 -3.44 -4.59
N THR A 60 -5.40 -3.80 -4.09
CA THR A 60 -4.59 -4.89 -4.63
C THR A 60 -3.97 -5.66 -3.47
N THR A 61 -3.02 -6.53 -3.80
CA THR A 61 -2.16 -7.21 -2.83
C THR A 61 -0.72 -6.84 -3.12
N ASP A 62 0.08 -6.60 -2.09
CA ASP A 62 1.52 -6.52 -2.25
C ASP A 62 2.12 -7.95 -2.24
N TYR A 63 3.09 -8.28 -1.38
CA TYR A 63 3.83 -9.52 -1.43
C TYR A 63 2.96 -10.77 -1.22
N SER A 64 2.11 -10.73 -0.20
CA SER A 64 1.30 -11.85 0.23
C SER A 64 -0.14 -11.74 -0.27
N GLU A 65 -0.80 -12.88 -0.50
CA GLU A 65 -2.24 -12.94 -0.78
C GLU A 65 -3.07 -12.35 0.38
N ALA A 66 -2.52 -12.36 1.58
CA ALA A 66 -3.11 -11.76 2.77
C ALA A 66 -2.75 -10.28 2.95
N LEU A 67 -1.73 -9.76 2.28
CA LEU A 67 -1.26 -8.38 2.43
C LEU A 67 -1.99 -7.47 1.45
N LEU A 68 -3.10 -6.88 1.89
CA LEU A 68 -3.83 -5.91 1.09
C LEU A 68 -3.06 -4.60 0.99
N GLU A 69 -3.18 -3.96 -0.16
CA GLU A 69 -2.63 -2.63 -0.43
C GLU A 69 -3.75 -1.72 -0.96
N PHE A 70 -3.95 -0.58 -0.29
CA PHE A 70 -4.95 0.43 -0.62
C PHE A 70 -4.25 1.59 -1.33
N ILE A 71 -4.72 1.95 -2.52
CA ILE A 71 -4.09 2.95 -3.38
C ILE A 71 -5.10 4.05 -3.69
N THR A 72 -4.80 5.29 -3.29
CA THR A 72 -5.65 6.44 -3.63
C THR A 72 -5.27 6.99 -5.01
N PRO A 73 -6.21 7.62 -5.75
CA PRO A 73 -5.83 8.45 -6.89
C PRO A 73 -4.97 9.64 -6.44
N PRO A 74 -4.23 10.28 -7.35
CA PRO A 74 -3.57 11.55 -7.08
C PRO A 74 -4.62 12.66 -6.94
N LEU A 75 -4.61 13.35 -5.80
CA LEU A 75 -5.58 14.39 -5.44
C LEU A 75 -4.88 15.69 -5.07
N ASP A 76 -5.50 16.82 -5.38
CA ASP A 76 -4.97 18.16 -5.10
C ASP A 76 -5.16 18.63 -3.65
N ASP A 77 -5.85 17.82 -2.83
CA ASP A 77 -6.03 18.00 -1.39
C ASP A 77 -5.58 16.74 -0.62
N PRO A 78 -4.57 16.84 0.27
CA PRO A 78 -4.16 15.72 1.13
C PRO A 78 -5.28 15.18 2.02
N LEU A 79 -6.22 16.03 2.47
CA LEU A 79 -7.34 15.56 3.29
C LEU A 79 -8.31 14.71 2.46
N ALA A 80 -8.55 15.07 1.20
CA ALA A 80 -9.33 14.25 0.28
C ALA A 80 -8.69 12.87 0.05
N ALA A 81 -7.36 12.76 0.02
CA ALA A 81 -6.66 11.47 -0.07
C ALA A 81 -6.88 10.61 1.19
N LEU A 82 -6.86 11.21 2.39
CA LEU A 82 -7.18 10.51 3.62
C LEU A 82 -8.64 10.05 3.68
N ASP A 83 -9.58 10.89 3.24
CA ASP A 83 -10.99 10.54 3.15
C ASP A 83 -11.22 9.38 2.16
N TYR A 84 -10.57 9.40 1.00
CA TYR A 84 -10.64 8.32 0.02
C TYR A 84 -10.09 7.00 0.58
N LEU A 85 -8.93 7.06 1.24
CA LEU A 85 -8.33 5.90 1.89
C LEU A 85 -9.25 5.31 2.96
N ARG A 86 -9.86 6.15 3.80
CA ARG A 86 -10.84 5.72 4.81
C ARG A 86 -12.01 4.99 4.14
N ASP A 87 -12.55 5.54 3.06
CA ASP A 87 -13.70 4.95 2.37
C ASP A 87 -13.34 3.59 1.74
N LEU A 88 -12.14 3.44 1.16
CA LEU A 88 -11.62 2.14 0.70
C LEU A 88 -11.52 1.13 1.83
N GLN A 89 -10.92 1.51 2.96
CA GLN A 89 -10.75 0.63 4.11
C GLN A 89 -12.10 0.22 4.70
N GLN A 90 -13.06 1.13 4.81
CA GLN A 90 -14.43 0.83 5.22
C GLN A 90 -15.11 -0.14 4.25
N PHE A 91 -14.98 0.10 2.94
CA PHE A 91 -15.53 -0.78 1.91
C PHE A 91 -14.97 -2.21 2.02
N VAL A 92 -13.66 -2.34 2.24
CA VAL A 92 -12.99 -3.64 2.41
C VAL A 92 -13.42 -4.31 3.70
N HIS A 93 -13.44 -3.60 4.83
CA HIS A 93 -13.76 -4.16 6.13
C HIS A 93 -15.14 -4.86 6.13
N LEU A 94 -16.13 -4.28 5.44
CA LEU A 94 -17.46 -4.87 5.27
C LEU A 94 -17.50 -6.15 4.41
N ARG A 95 -16.38 -6.55 3.81
CA ARG A 95 -16.24 -7.67 2.86
C ARG A 95 -15.21 -8.71 3.29
N LEU A 96 -14.63 -8.59 4.48
CA LEU A 96 -13.65 -9.52 5.03
C LEU A 96 -14.28 -10.71 5.79
N GLY A 97 -15.59 -10.70 6.01
CA GLY A 97 -16.23 -11.74 6.83
C GLY A 97 -15.78 -11.61 8.29
N ASP A 98 -15.20 -12.67 8.83
CA ASP A 98 -14.69 -12.71 10.21
C ASP A 98 -13.21 -12.28 10.31
N GLU A 99 -12.56 -11.96 9.19
CA GLU A 99 -11.18 -11.45 9.18
C GLU A 99 -11.10 -9.96 9.51
N LEU A 100 -9.94 -9.56 10.02
CA LEU A 100 -9.63 -8.19 10.40
C LEU A 100 -8.42 -7.66 9.61
N LEU A 101 -8.25 -6.34 9.64
CA LEU A 101 -7.06 -5.68 9.13
C LEU A 101 -6.07 -5.45 10.27
N TRP A 102 -4.84 -5.91 10.11
CA TRP A 102 -3.76 -5.70 11.07
C TRP A 102 -3.30 -4.24 11.04
N SER A 103 -3.27 -3.60 12.21
CA SER A 103 -3.07 -2.15 12.33
C SER A 103 -1.61 -1.73 12.58
N ALA A 104 -0.66 -2.67 12.55
CA ALA A 104 0.75 -2.40 12.83
C ALA A 104 1.63 -2.79 11.63
N SER A 105 2.79 -2.12 11.50
CA SER A 105 3.76 -2.42 10.44
C SER A 105 4.42 -3.78 10.64
N MET A 106 4.85 -4.09 11.87
CA MET A 106 5.42 -5.40 12.16
C MET A 106 4.31 -6.46 12.04
N PRO A 107 4.60 -7.61 11.41
CA PRO A 107 3.59 -8.60 11.12
C PRO A 107 2.90 -9.13 12.37
N CYS A 108 1.69 -9.63 12.16
CA CYS A 108 0.90 -10.34 13.15
C CYS A 108 1.54 -11.69 13.51
N VAL A 109 0.78 -12.59 14.14
CA VAL A 109 1.28 -13.95 14.41
C VAL A 109 1.52 -14.67 13.08
N VAL A 110 2.79 -15.03 12.85
CA VAL A 110 3.25 -15.84 11.72
C VAL A 110 3.99 -17.03 12.31
N GLU A 111 3.49 -18.23 12.06
CA GLU A 111 4.11 -19.47 12.58
C GLU A 111 5.45 -19.75 11.90
N ASP A 112 5.44 -19.82 10.57
CA ASP A 112 6.61 -20.05 9.72
C ASP A 112 6.48 -19.27 8.42
N GLU A 113 7.60 -18.96 7.77
CA GLU A 113 7.63 -18.23 6.51
C GLU A 113 6.91 -18.96 5.37
N GLU A 114 6.86 -20.29 5.43
CA GLU A 114 6.16 -21.13 4.44
C GLU A 114 4.64 -20.92 4.48
N HIS A 115 4.10 -20.50 5.64
CA HIS A 115 2.69 -20.20 5.87
C HIS A 115 2.29 -18.78 5.44
N ILE A 116 3.22 -17.98 4.89
CA ILE A 116 2.89 -16.71 4.25
C ILE A 116 2.49 -17.01 2.79
N PRO A 117 1.19 -16.89 2.43
CA PRO A 117 0.74 -17.18 1.07
C PRO A 117 1.25 -16.11 0.12
N LEU A 118 1.86 -16.49 -1.01
CA LEU A 118 2.28 -15.54 -2.04
C LEU A 118 1.05 -14.96 -2.74
N ALA A 119 1.08 -13.67 -3.07
CA ALA A 119 0.00 -13.05 -3.83
C ALA A 119 -0.18 -13.71 -5.20
N LEU A 120 -1.44 -14.00 -5.53
CA LEU A 120 -1.88 -14.70 -6.72
C LEU A 120 -2.63 -13.76 -7.66
N TYR A 121 -2.23 -13.77 -8.93
CA TYR A 121 -2.78 -12.86 -9.95
C TYR A 121 -3.40 -13.61 -11.14
N GLY A 122 -3.79 -14.87 -10.95
CA GLY A 122 -4.37 -15.73 -11.99
C GLY A 122 -3.33 -16.33 -12.95
N SER A 123 -3.81 -16.88 -14.07
CA SER A 123 -3.01 -17.69 -15.01
C SER A 123 -2.47 -16.94 -16.23
N SER A 124 -2.72 -15.64 -16.36
CA SER A 124 -2.13 -14.83 -17.44
C SER A 124 -0.61 -14.71 -17.26
N ASN A 125 0.13 -14.52 -18.35
CA ASN A 125 1.59 -14.34 -18.27
C ASN A 125 1.99 -13.20 -17.32
N SER A 126 1.26 -12.09 -17.32
CA SER A 126 1.52 -10.96 -16.42
C SER A 126 1.25 -11.30 -14.95
N GLY A 127 0.17 -12.04 -14.68
CA GLY A 127 -0.15 -12.49 -13.32
C GLY A 127 0.85 -13.52 -12.79
N GLN A 128 1.22 -14.50 -13.62
CA GLN A 128 2.24 -15.48 -13.28
C GLN A 128 3.60 -14.82 -13.04
N MET A 129 4.01 -13.86 -13.88
CA MET A 129 5.25 -13.12 -13.70
C MET A 129 5.31 -12.39 -12.34
N LYS A 130 4.22 -11.70 -11.94
CA LYS A 130 4.14 -11.03 -10.63
C LYS A 130 4.23 -12.02 -9.45
N THR A 131 3.63 -13.18 -9.58
CA THR A 131 3.68 -14.25 -8.56
C THR A 131 5.11 -14.85 -8.47
N VAL A 132 5.75 -15.12 -9.62
CA VAL A 132 7.13 -15.63 -9.68
C VAL A 132 8.12 -14.63 -9.10
N TYR A 133 7.93 -13.34 -9.37
CA TYR A 133 8.74 -12.28 -8.76
C TYR A 133 8.71 -12.35 -7.22
N ARG A 134 7.52 -12.46 -6.61
CA ARG A 134 7.35 -12.59 -5.15
C ARG A 134 7.95 -13.88 -4.61
N ARG A 135 7.84 -14.99 -5.35
CA ARG A 135 8.56 -16.23 -5.02
C ARG A 135 10.07 -16.01 -4.95
N GLY A 136 10.62 -15.29 -5.94
CA GLY A 136 12.03 -14.92 -5.98
C GLY A 136 12.46 -14.05 -4.80
N LEU A 137 11.65 -13.08 -4.40
CA LEU A 137 11.90 -12.26 -3.21
C LEU A 137 11.91 -13.12 -1.94
N GLY A 138 10.98 -14.06 -1.81
CA GLY A 138 10.94 -15.02 -0.71
C GLY A 138 12.24 -15.83 -0.60
N TYR A 139 12.76 -16.33 -1.73
CA TYR A 139 14.03 -17.08 -1.72
C TYR A 139 15.27 -16.23 -1.39
N ARG A 140 15.24 -14.92 -1.68
CA ARG A 140 16.40 -14.05 -1.47
C ARG A 140 16.44 -13.45 -0.07
N TYR A 141 15.28 -13.14 0.49
CA TYR A 141 15.17 -12.29 1.68
C TYR A 141 14.30 -12.89 2.80
N GLY A 142 13.70 -14.06 2.57
CA GLY A 142 12.72 -14.66 3.48
C GLY A 142 11.34 -14.01 3.34
N ARG A 143 10.27 -14.76 3.62
CA ARG A 143 8.90 -14.24 3.44
C ARG A 143 8.47 -13.30 4.56
N VAL A 144 8.99 -13.50 5.77
CA VAL A 144 8.62 -12.71 6.96
C VAL A 144 8.96 -11.22 6.77
N MET A 145 10.12 -10.91 6.19
CA MET A 145 10.51 -9.53 5.92
C MET A 145 9.57 -8.84 4.93
N GLN A 146 8.98 -9.60 4.01
CA GLN A 146 8.15 -9.09 2.93
C GLN A 146 6.70 -8.83 3.35
N VAL A 147 6.30 -9.22 4.56
CA VAL A 147 4.96 -8.94 5.12
C VAL A 147 4.98 -7.85 6.19
N ILE A 148 6.11 -7.15 6.32
CA ILE A 148 6.15 -5.90 7.08
C ILE A 148 5.39 -4.85 6.26
N ALA A 149 4.31 -4.32 6.81
CA ALA A 149 3.45 -3.37 6.13
C ALA A 149 3.92 -1.93 6.29
N GLY A 150 3.82 -1.14 5.22
CA GLY A 150 4.17 0.27 5.18
C GLY A 150 3.04 1.19 4.74
N ALA A 151 3.39 2.48 4.70
CA ALA A 151 2.61 3.51 4.03
C ALA A 151 3.56 4.31 3.12
N HIS A 152 3.15 4.55 1.87
CA HIS A 152 3.87 5.41 0.94
C HIS A 152 3.11 6.71 0.74
N TYR A 153 3.84 7.81 0.85
CA TYR A 153 3.33 9.16 0.57
C TYR A 153 3.89 9.63 -0.76
N ASN A 154 3.04 9.68 -1.77
CA ASN A 154 3.37 10.11 -3.12
C ASN A 154 2.99 11.59 -3.27
N TYR A 155 3.92 12.43 -3.72
CA TYR A 155 3.67 13.86 -3.91
C TYR A 155 4.34 14.39 -5.18
N SER A 156 3.62 15.19 -5.97
CA SER A 156 4.16 15.94 -7.10
C SER A 156 4.06 17.44 -6.87
N PHE A 157 5.12 18.18 -7.20
CA PHE A 157 5.04 19.64 -7.27
C PHE A 157 4.10 20.08 -8.41
N PRO A 158 3.47 21.26 -8.28
CA PRO A 158 2.67 21.86 -9.35
C PRO A 158 3.49 22.21 -10.60
#